data_AF-A0A2N6CT17-F1
#
_entry.id   AF-A0A2N6CT17-F1
#
_cell.length_a   1.000
_cell.length_b   1.000
_cell.length_c   1.000
_cell.angle_alpha   90.00
_cell.angle_beta   90.00
_cell.angle_gamma   90.00
#
_symmetry.space_group_name_H-M   'P 1'
#
loop_
_entity.id
_entity.type
_entity.pdbx_description
1 polymer ?
#
loop_
_entity_poly.entity_id
_entity_poly.type
_entity_poly.pdbx_seq_one_letter_code
_entity_poly.pdbx_strand_id
1 'polypeptide(L)'
;MNFYYGQSLGVADFRSEQQYFLEKLRLHNRCLHGYGVVCGLEIEPVPTHEDCISQDDSKRAGLRASMREIEKKIAQHKQALEKGSEDAEQIKEELEKLYAEREALQRELDGLPPCKPVDESIPAQVLLNCGFALDCHGRELIVRTPVLVDIWSLLSPTQRRQIRESTDDQQDSSPVVELDLSICYCEQPTYPSRPVITNTCDAIANCVYGRTREGYRLQVSLTPATPDKRCDPCCEPCESECVLLARIRWNPHAPITSDDIDLGVRRMLALYETTRITGISWKHGATYAPAQAKAVLGTVREQGPRSDGLEVVFSKQVYAETLQPGVVDLWRVQGGGGLRGVISHVEGSYVDKPGTGLISAFKYRDDSGETLNSGDRILITIRAGFILDECCKPVDGIHVGGLVPQLPAYQQDKEQEEESESVPPCAKRPAYKVPWTSGNGVPGSTFESWIFVS
;
A
#
# COMPACT_ATOMS: atom_id res chain seq x y z
N MET A 1 9.26 29.84 33.77
CA MET A 1 8.93 31.15 34.37
C MET A 1 9.67 31.29 35.68
N ASN A 2 10.17 32.48 36.00
CA ASN A 2 10.72 32.78 37.32
C ASN A 2 9.63 33.47 38.14
N PHE A 3 8.96 32.71 39.00
CA PHE A 3 8.02 33.27 39.96
C PHE A 3 8.79 33.92 41.10
N TYR A 4 8.39 35.12 41.52
CA TYR A 4 8.96 35.80 42.67
C TYR A 4 7.87 36.17 43.68
N TYR A 5 8.27 36.29 44.94
CA TYR A 5 7.36 36.60 46.03
C TYR A 5 6.70 37.97 45.81
N GLY A 6 5.38 38.02 45.98
CA GLY A 6 4.58 39.25 45.78
C GLY A 6 4.08 39.49 44.36
N GLN A 7 4.40 38.61 43.39
CA GLN A 7 3.87 38.70 42.03
C GLN A 7 2.37 38.34 42.00
N SER A 8 1.53 39.24 41.47
CA SER A 8 0.12 38.94 41.19
C SER A 8 0.03 38.15 39.88
N LEU A 9 -0.64 36.99 39.90
CA LEU A 9 -0.85 36.13 38.73
C LEU A 9 -2.34 36.12 38.36
N GLY A 10 -2.64 36.45 37.12
CA GLY A 10 -3.98 36.42 36.56
C GLY A 10 -4.22 35.28 35.57
N VAL A 11 -5.43 35.20 35.03
CA VAL A 11 -5.82 34.20 34.02
C VAL A 11 -4.91 34.24 32.79
N ALA A 12 -4.46 35.43 32.38
CA ALA A 12 -3.55 35.61 31.25
C ALA A 12 -2.19 34.95 31.50
N ASP A 13 -1.66 35.02 32.72
CA ASP A 13 -0.36 34.43 33.07
C ASP A 13 -0.41 32.90 33.01
N PHE A 14 -1.45 32.30 33.60
CA PHE A 14 -1.66 30.84 33.55
C PHE A 14 -1.89 30.31 32.13
N ARG A 15 -2.66 31.04 31.31
CA ARG A 15 -2.85 30.68 29.90
C ARG A 15 -1.53 30.75 29.11
N SER A 16 -0.74 31.78 29.36
CA SER A 16 0.57 31.95 28.71
C SER A 16 1.54 30.84 29.12
N GLU A 17 1.54 30.43 30.39
CA GLU A 17 2.34 29.30 30.87
C GLU A 17 1.90 27.98 30.23
N GLN A 18 0.61 27.69 30.19
CA GLN A 18 0.07 26.48 29.55
C GLN A 18 0.43 26.42 28.06
N GLN A 19 0.25 27.54 27.35
CA GLN A 19 0.60 27.64 25.94
C GLN A 19 2.11 27.43 25.72
N TYR A 20 2.96 28.00 26.59
CA TYR A 20 4.40 27.80 26.49
C TYR A 20 4.79 26.32 26.56
N PHE A 21 4.24 25.56 27.52
CA PHE A 21 4.56 24.13 27.64
C PHE A 21 4.00 23.30 26.48
N LEU A 22 2.76 23.59 26.04
CA LEU A 22 2.16 22.91 24.89
C LEU A 22 2.95 23.14 23.61
N GLU A 23 3.28 24.40 23.30
CA GLU A 23 4.07 24.72 22.11
C GLU A 23 5.49 24.16 22.18
N LYS A 24 6.08 24.09 23.38
CA LYS A 24 7.38 23.43 23.57
C LYS A 24 7.33 21.93 23.27
N LEU A 25 6.28 21.23 23.70
CA LEU A 25 6.08 19.80 23.42
C LEU A 25 5.79 19.56 21.93
N ARG A 26 4.91 20.37 21.34
CA ARG A 26 4.59 20.36 19.91
C ARG A 26 5.85 20.57 19.06
N LEU A 27 6.70 21.53 19.43
CA LEU A 27 7.98 21.77 18.78
C LEU A 27 8.92 20.56 18.90
N HIS A 28 9.00 19.94 20.08
CA HIS A 28 9.80 18.73 20.28
C HIS A 28 9.33 17.60 19.35
N ASN A 29 8.02 17.34 19.32
CA ASN A 29 7.42 16.33 18.47
C ASN A 29 7.70 16.60 16.98
N ARG A 30 7.35 17.81 16.50
CA ARG A 30 7.50 18.18 15.09
C ARG A 30 8.96 18.18 14.62
N CYS A 31 9.89 18.67 15.45
CA CYS A 31 11.29 18.87 15.02
C CYS A 31 12.21 17.69 15.28
N LEU A 32 11.82 16.72 16.12
CA LEU A 32 12.59 15.48 16.32
C LEU A 32 12.00 14.29 15.58
N HIS A 33 10.68 14.23 15.45
CA HIS A 33 10.01 13.06 14.87
C HIS A 33 9.36 13.36 13.52
N GLY A 34 9.09 14.62 13.21
CA GLY A 34 8.31 15.02 12.04
C GLY A 34 6.84 14.79 12.30
N TYR A 35 6.13 14.28 11.29
CA TYR A 35 4.70 14.00 11.38
C TYR A 35 4.33 12.79 10.51
N GLY A 36 3.17 12.21 10.81
CA GLY A 36 2.66 11.00 10.18
C GLY A 36 2.07 10.01 11.17
N VAL A 37 1.72 8.83 10.66
CA VAL A 37 1.20 7.72 11.45
C VAL A 37 2.37 7.03 12.17
N VAL A 38 2.24 6.88 13.49
CA VAL A 38 3.23 6.18 14.31
C VAL A 38 2.92 4.69 14.35
N CYS A 39 1.67 4.34 14.65
CA CYS A 39 1.20 2.96 14.68
C CYS A 39 -0.33 2.89 14.56
N GLY A 40 -0.83 1.75 14.08
CA GLY A 40 -2.25 1.47 13.95
C GLY A 40 -2.95 2.45 13.02
N LEU A 41 -4.12 2.96 13.46
CA LEU A 41 -5.00 3.83 12.66
C LEU A 41 -5.38 3.19 11.31
N GLU A 42 -5.32 1.87 11.23
CA GLU A 42 -5.71 1.07 10.08
C GLU A 42 -7.20 1.25 9.80
N ILE A 43 -7.51 1.40 8.52
CA ILE A 43 -8.88 1.41 8.03
C ILE A 43 -9.15 0.02 7.50
N GLU A 44 -10.15 -0.62 8.06
CA GLU A 44 -10.61 -1.94 7.65
C GLU A 44 -12.06 -1.85 7.20
N PRO A 45 -12.49 -2.70 6.26
CA PRO A 45 -13.91 -2.84 5.99
C PRO A 45 -14.61 -3.29 7.27
N VAL A 46 -15.86 -2.86 7.47
CA VAL A 46 -16.64 -3.36 8.61
C VAL A 46 -16.77 -4.89 8.45
N PRO A 47 -16.38 -5.68 9.45
CA PRO A 47 -16.53 -7.13 9.36
C PRO A 47 -18.01 -7.45 9.16
N THR A 48 -18.32 -8.13 8.06
CA THR A 48 -19.64 -8.72 7.87
C THR A 48 -19.83 -9.74 8.99
N HIS A 49 -20.88 -9.59 9.80
CA HIS A 49 -21.11 -10.42 10.99
C HIS A 49 -20.97 -11.91 10.64
N GLU A 50 -20.07 -12.64 11.32
CA GLU A 50 -19.88 -14.09 11.17
C GLU A 50 -21.01 -14.91 11.84
N ASP A 51 -22.24 -14.40 11.87
CA ASP A 51 -23.38 -15.17 12.40
C ASP A 51 -24.12 -15.87 11.27
N CYS A 52 -23.50 -16.94 10.76
CA CYS A 52 -24.18 -18.03 10.08
C CYS A 52 -23.67 -19.43 10.50
N ILE A 53 -22.95 -19.55 11.62
CA ILE A 53 -22.60 -20.88 12.14
C ILE A 53 -23.77 -21.43 12.98
N SER A 54 -24.82 -21.94 12.33
CA SER A 54 -25.80 -22.77 13.04
C SER A 54 -26.30 -23.91 12.15
N GLN A 55 -25.66 -25.07 12.27
CA GLN A 55 -26.03 -26.40 11.71
C GLN A 55 -26.10 -26.56 10.18
N ASP A 56 -26.53 -25.55 9.42
CA ASP A 56 -26.76 -25.67 7.99
C ASP A 56 -25.46 -25.54 7.16
N ASP A 57 -24.44 -24.84 7.66
CA ASP A 57 -23.12 -24.78 7.00
C ASP A 57 -22.31 -26.07 7.18
N SER A 58 -22.41 -26.75 8.32
CA SER A 58 -21.83 -28.10 8.47
C SER A 58 -22.51 -29.09 7.53
N LYS A 59 -23.83 -28.96 7.30
CA LYS A 59 -24.54 -29.75 6.29
C LYS A 59 -24.12 -29.37 4.87
N ARG A 60 -24.00 -28.08 4.53
CA ARG A 60 -23.50 -27.63 3.20
C ARG A 60 -22.07 -28.11 2.94
N ALA A 61 -21.19 -27.99 3.91
CA ALA A 61 -19.81 -28.48 3.82
C ALA A 61 -19.75 -30.00 3.69
N GLY A 62 -20.58 -30.72 4.46
CA GLY A 62 -20.74 -32.18 4.35
C GLY A 62 -21.24 -32.62 2.98
N LEU A 63 -22.33 -32.01 2.48
CA LEU A 63 -22.89 -32.30 1.16
C LEU A 63 -21.89 -32.01 0.03
N ARG A 64 -21.18 -30.88 0.10
CA ARG A 64 -20.11 -30.53 -0.86
C ARG A 64 -18.94 -31.51 -0.81
N ALA A 65 -18.58 -32.02 0.36
CA ALA A 65 -17.54 -33.03 0.50
C ALA A 65 -17.96 -34.36 -0.13
N SER A 66 -19.19 -34.81 0.13
CA SER A 66 -19.76 -36.03 -0.48
C SER A 66 -19.84 -35.92 -2.02
N MET A 67 -20.24 -34.77 -2.55
CA MET A 67 -20.25 -34.54 -4.02
C MET A 67 -18.86 -34.64 -4.63
N ARG A 68 -17.82 -34.07 -3.99
CA ARG A 68 -16.43 -34.18 -4.45
C ARG A 68 -15.92 -35.61 -4.47
N GLU A 69 -16.37 -36.45 -3.53
CA GLU A 69 -16.00 -37.86 -3.50
C GLU A 69 -16.64 -38.63 -4.66
N ILE A 70 -17.92 -38.36 -4.96
CA ILE A 70 -18.63 -38.94 -6.10
C ILE A 70 -18.01 -38.50 -7.43
N GLU A 71 -17.62 -37.24 -7.57
CA GLU A 71 -16.93 -36.73 -8.77
C GLU A 71 -15.59 -37.43 -9.02
N LYS A 72 -14.83 -37.72 -7.96
CA LYS A 72 -13.60 -38.53 -8.06
C LYS A 72 -13.90 -39.95 -8.55
N LYS A 73 -14.97 -40.59 -8.05
CA LYS A 73 -15.38 -41.93 -8.50
C LYS A 73 -15.80 -41.92 -9.97
N ILE A 74 -16.57 -40.91 -10.40
CA ILE A 74 -16.96 -40.71 -11.81
C ILE A 74 -15.71 -40.56 -12.70
N ALA A 75 -14.73 -39.76 -12.27
CA ALA A 75 -13.48 -39.58 -13.03
C ALA A 75 -12.69 -40.88 -13.17
N GLN A 76 -12.59 -41.67 -12.10
CA GLN A 76 -11.93 -42.99 -12.12
C GLN A 76 -12.63 -43.97 -13.07
N HIS A 77 -13.96 -44.02 -13.05
CA HIS A 77 -14.73 -44.94 -13.89
C HIS A 77 -14.71 -44.52 -15.37
N LYS A 78 -14.70 -43.21 -15.67
CA LYS A 78 -14.47 -42.70 -17.03
C LYS A 78 -13.10 -43.09 -17.57
N GLN A 79 -12.06 -42.96 -16.75
CA GLN A 79 -10.69 -43.32 -17.14
C GLN A 79 -10.53 -44.83 -17.36
N ALA A 80 -11.25 -45.66 -16.59
CA ALA A 80 -11.31 -47.11 -16.80
C ALA A 80 -12.03 -47.48 -18.11
N LEU A 81 -13.11 -46.77 -18.45
CA LEU A 81 -13.84 -46.94 -19.70
C LEU A 81 -12.98 -46.59 -20.94
N GLU A 82 -12.17 -45.53 -20.86
CA GLU A 82 -11.24 -45.12 -21.92
C GLU A 82 -10.09 -46.10 -22.14
N LYS A 83 -9.71 -46.87 -21.10
CA LYS A 83 -8.66 -47.89 -21.17
C LYS A 83 -9.15 -49.26 -21.68
N GLY A 84 -10.44 -49.41 -21.99
CA GLY A 84 -11.01 -50.57 -22.67
C GLY A 84 -11.04 -51.86 -21.84
N SER A 85 -11.74 -51.88 -20.70
CA SER A 85 -11.95 -53.09 -19.90
C SER A 85 -13.14 -53.95 -20.39
N GLU A 86 -13.11 -55.26 -20.14
CA GLU A 86 -14.16 -56.22 -20.52
C GLU A 86 -15.52 -55.95 -19.84
N ASP A 87 -15.54 -55.24 -18.70
CA ASP A 87 -16.74 -54.91 -17.92
C ASP A 87 -17.40 -53.57 -18.30
N ALA A 88 -17.25 -53.12 -19.54
CA ALA A 88 -17.70 -51.79 -19.98
C ALA A 88 -19.21 -51.52 -19.80
N GLU A 89 -20.04 -52.57 -19.82
CA GLU A 89 -21.49 -52.46 -19.61
C GLU A 89 -21.83 -52.22 -18.13
N GLN A 90 -21.11 -52.88 -17.22
CA GLN A 90 -21.27 -52.70 -15.77
C GLN A 90 -20.78 -51.32 -15.31
N ILE A 91 -19.65 -50.85 -15.85
CA ILE A 91 -19.09 -49.52 -15.54
C ILE A 91 -20.06 -48.41 -15.98
N LYS A 92 -20.76 -48.58 -17.10
CA LYS A 92 -21.79 -47.62 -17.55
C LYS A 92 -22.98 -47.57 -16.60
N GLU A 93 -23.45 -48.72 -16.12
CA GLU A 93 -24.54 -48.79 -15.15
C GLU A 93 -24.17 -48.14 -13.80
N GLU A 94 -22.93 -48.33 -13.34
CA GLU A 94 -22.42 -47.66 -12.13
C GLU A 94 -22.26 -46.14 -12.32
N LEU A 95 -21.84 -45.69 -13.49
CA LEU A 95 -21.75 -44.27 -13.82
C LEU A 95 -23.13 -43.59 -13.77
N GLU A 96 -24.17 -44.21 -14.32
CA GLU A 96 -25.54 -43.68 -14.25
C GLU A 96 -26.03 -43.55 -12.80
N LYS A 97 -25.72 -44.53 -11.95
CA LYS A 97 -26.04 -44.48 -10.50
C LYS A 97 -25.32 -43.33 -9.80
N LEU A 98 -24.02 -43.14 -10.06
CA LEU A 98 -23.23 -42.05 -9.46
C LEU A 98 -23.71 -40.66 -9.91
N TYR A 99 -24.13 -40.51 -11.17
CA TYR A 99 -24.72 -39.25 -11.64
C TYR A 99 -26.06 -38.94 -10.95
N ALA A 100 -26.91 -39.95 -10.76
CA ALA A 100 -28.17 -39.79 -10.05
C ALA A 100 -27.95 -39.41 -8.57
N GLU A 101 -26.96 -40.01 -7.91
CA GLU A 101 -26.61 -39.69 -6.52
C GLU A 101 -26.05 -38.27 -6.38
N ARG A 102 -25.19 -37.83 -7.31
CA ARG A 102 -24.70 -36.44 -7.36
C ARG A 102 -25.85 -35.45 -7.53
N GLU A 103 -26.79 -35.74 -8.43
CA GLU A 103 -27.93 -34.87 -8.68
C GLU A 103 -28.86 -34.78 -7.46
N ALA A 104 -29.06 -35.87 -6.72
CA ALA A 104 -29.83 -35.88 -5.48
C ALA A 104 -29.20 -34.99 -4.40
N LEU A 105 -27.88 -35.12 -4.19
CA LEU A 105 -27.14 -34.27 -3.24
C LEU A 105 -27.16 -32.80 -3.66
N GLN A 106 -27.14 -32.52 -4.96
CA GLN A 106 -27.23 -31.17 -5.47
C GLN A 106 -28.61 -30.54 -5.22
N ARG A 107 -29.70 -31.30 -5.42
CA ARG A 107 -31.06 -30.83 -5.05
C ARG A 107 -31.20 -30.59 -3.55
N GLU A 108 -30.55 -31.41 -2.71
CA GLU A 108 -30.54 -31.21 -1.26
C GLU A 108 -29.77 -29.94 -0.88
N LEU A 109 -28.65 -29.67 -1.55
CA LEU A 109 -27.88 -28.44 -1.37
C LEU A 109 -28.67 -27.20 -1.78
N ASP A 110 -29.36 -27.26 -2.92
CA ASP A 110 -30.17 -26.17 -3.48
C ASP A 110 -31.46 -25.93 -2.67
N GLY A 111 -31.96 -26.95 -1.96
CA GLY A 111 -33.13 -26.86 -1.07
C GLY A 111 -32.86 -26.22 0.29
N LEU A 112 -31.60 -25.98 0.65
CA LEU A 112 -31.25 -25.33 1.92
C LEU A 112 -31.49 -23.81 1.83
N PRO A 113 -32.21 -23.20 2.81
CA PRO A 113 -32.60 -21.80 2.76
C PRO A 113 -31.37 -20.88 2.59
N PRO A 114 -31.45 -19.83 1.75
CA PRO A 114 -30.35 -18.88 1.61
C PRO A 114 -30.13 -18.16 2.94
N CYS A 115 -28.86 -18.08 3.37
CA CYS A 115 -28.49 -17.30 4.54
C CYS A 115 -28.86 -15.84 4.28
N LYS A 116 -29.78 -15.27 5.08
CA LYS A 116 -30.05 -13.84 5.07
C LYS A 116 -29.20 -13.20 6.16
N PRO A 117 -28.27 -12.29 5.85
CA PRO A 117 -27.59 -11.52 6.89
C PRO A 117 -28.63 -10.70 7.65
N VAL A 118 -28.52 -10.71 8.98
CA VAL A 118 -29.18 -9.73 9.85
C VAL A 118 -28.28 -8.48 9.82
N ASP A 119 -28.90 -7.34 9.49
CA ASP A 119 -28.33 -6.02 9.18
C ASP A 119 -27.53 -5.91 7.86
N GLU A 120 -28.16 -5.22 6.90
CA GLU A 120 -27.53 -4.69 5.68
C GLU A 120 -26.31 -3.86 6.09
N SER A 121 -25.10 -4.34 5.79
CA SER A 121 -23.89 -3.54 5.95
C SER A 121 -24.07 -2.24 5.15
N ILE A 122 -24.17 -1.11 5.85
CA ILE A 122 -24.38 0.19 5.20
C ILE A 122 -23.18 0.43 4.26
N PRO A 123 -23.42 0.76 2.99
CA PRO A 123 -22.38 0.72 1.96
C PRO A 123 -21.17 1.63 2.25
N ALA A 124 -21.35 2.67 3.06
CA ALA A 124 -20.37 3.71 3.34
C ALA A 124 -19.62 3.57 4.68
N GLN A 125 -19.67 2.42 5.35
CA GLN A 125 -19.05 2.26 6.67
C GLN A 125 -17.67 1.61 6.62
N VAL A 126 -16.75 2.13 7.44
CA VAL A 126 -15.42 1.56 7.67
C VAL A 126 -15.07 1.55 9.15
N LEU A 127 -14.18 0.66 9.56
CA LEU A 127 -13.66 0.57 10.92
C LEU A 127 -12.29 1.26 10.98
N LEU A 128 -12.17 2.29 11.81
CA LEU A 128 -10.89 2.91 12.16
C LEU A 128 -10.35 2.25 13.43
N ASN A 129 -9.25 1.52 13.31
CA ASN A 129 -8.59 0.86 14.44
C ASN A 129 -7.87 1.85 15.37
N CYS A 130 -7.59 1.39 16.60
CA CYS A 130 -6.81 2.17 17.55
C CYS A 130 -5.40 2.48 17.01
N GLY A 131 -4.82 3.58 17.44
CA GLY A 131 -3.50 3.99 16.99
C GLY A 131 -3.15 5.42 17.34
N PHE A 132 -1.99 5.84 16.84
CA PHE A 132 -1.37 7.11 17.18
C PHE A 132 -0.76 7.77 15.94
N ALA A 133 -0.98 9.06 15.79
CA ALA A 133 -0.34 9.90 14.79
C ALA A 133 0.11 11.23 15.39
N LEU A 134 1.11 11.83 14.75
CA LEU A 134 1.49 13.22 14.94
C LEU A 134 1.10 14.02 13.71
N ASP A 135 0.46 15.17 13.90
CA ASP A 135 0.23 16.09 12.79
C ASP A 135 1.43 17.01 12.53
N CYS A 136 1.35 17.77 11.44
CA CYS A 136 2.42 18.68 11.04
C CYS A 136 2.69 19.82 12.02
N HIS A 137 1.87 20.04 13.04
CA HIS A 137 2.14 20.99 14.11
C HIS A 137 2.74 20.32 15.35
N GLY A 138 2.92 18.99 15.34
CA GLY A 138 3.42 18.21 16.46
C GLY A 138 2.34 17.89 17.51
N ARG A 139 1.06 18.02 17.14
CA ARG A 139 -0.07 17.67 18.02
C ARG A 139 -0.35 16.19 17.94
N GLU A 140 -0.74 15.63 19.07
CA GLU A 140 -0.95 14.20 19.26
C GLU A 140 -2.38 13.79 18.88
N LEU A 141 -2.50 12.79 18.01
CA LEU A 141 -3.77 12.23 17.56
C LEU A 141 -3.87 10.79 18.03
N ILE A 142 -4.63 10.56 19.11
CA ILE A 142 -4.73 9.24 19.75
C ILE A 142 -6.15 8.69 19.60
N VAL A 143 -6.27 7.59 18.88
CA VAL A 143 -7.49 6.77 18.81
C VAL A 143 -7.32 5.60 19.77
N ARG A 144 -8.03 5.63 20.90
CA ARG A 144 -7.83 4.65 21.98
C ARG A 144 -8.59 3.34 21.76
N THR A 145 -9.69 3.39 21.02
CA THR A 145 -10.57 2.26 20.75
C THR A 145 -10.99 2.32 19.28
N PRO A 146 -11.25 1.17 18.62
CA PRO A 146 -11.79 1.19 17.28
C PRO A 146 -13.07 2.01 17.20
N VAL A 147 -13.21 2.78 16.12
CA VAL A 147 -14.36 3.65 15.87
C VAL A 147 -14.97 3.28 14.52
N LEU A 148 -16.27 3.01 14.52
CA LEU A 148 -17.03 2.84 13.29
C LEU A 148 -17.29 4.20 12.66
N VAL A 149 -16.87 4.35 11.41
CA VAL A 149 -16.92 5.61 10.66
C VAL A 149 -17.91 5.47 9.52
N ASP A 150 -18.96 6.28 9.55
CA ASP A 150 -19.87 6.45 8.40
C ASP A 150 -19.32 7.57 7.50
N ILE A 151 -18.75 7.19 6.35
CA ILE A 151 -18.17 8.11 5.37
C ILE A 151 -19.24 9.06 4.84
N TRP A 152 -20.47 8.58 4.64
CA TRP A 152 -21.56 9.41 4.11
C TRP A 152 -21.89 10.56 5.06
N SER A 153 -21.88 10.30 6.36
CA SER A 153 -22.12 11.30 7.41
C SER A 153 -21.06 12.42 7.43
N LEU A 154 -19.82 12.10 7.04
CA LEU A 154 -18.69 13.04 7.02
C LEU A 154 -18.64 13.94 5.78
N LEU A 155 -19.34 13.56 4.71
CA LEU A 155 -19.41 14.36 3.48
C LEU A 155 -20.27 15.61 3.66
N SER A 156 -19.82 16.72 3.08
CA SER A 156 -20.57 17.96 3.02
C SER A 156 -21.80 17.85 2.11
N PRO A 157 -22.82 18.72 2.27
CA PRO A 157 -23.99 18.69 1.38
C PRO A 157 -23.66 18.87 -0.10
N THR A 158 -22.61 19.60 -0.45
CA THR A 158 -22.17 19.79 -1.84
C THR A 158 -21.51 18.53 -2.39
N GLN A 159 -20.65 17.87 -1.60
CA GLN A 159 -20.02 16.60 -1.98
C GLN A 159 -21.05 15.48 -2.18
N ARG A 160 -22.07 15.41 -1.30
CA ARG A 160 -23.18 14.44 -1.45
C ARG A 160 -23.98 14.66 -2.74
N ARG A 161 -24.13 15.91 -3.20
CA ARG A 161 -24.79 16.22 -4.48
C ARG A 161 -23.94 15.79 -5.66
N GLN A 162 -22.64 16.11 -5.65
CA GLN A 162 -21.71 15.71 -6.69
C GLN A 162 -21.69 14.18 -6.90
N ILE A 163 -21.69 13.41 -5.80
CA ILE A 163 -21.74 11.94 -5.88
C ILE A 163 -23.06 11.47 -6.51
N ARG A 164 -24.20 12.03 -6.07
CA ARG A 164 -25.52 11.66 -6.62
C ARG A 164 -25.67 11.99 -8.11
N GLU A 165 -25.18 13.15 -8.53
CA GLU A 165 -25.17 13.55 -9.94
C GLU A 165 -24.29 12.60 -10.77
N SER A 166 -23.13 12.20 -10.25
CA SER A 166 -22.24 11.24 -10.95
C SER A 166 -22.81 9.82 -11.05
N THR A 167 -23.72 9.43 -10.16
CA THR A 167 -24.34 8.10 -10.14
C THR A 167 -25.58 7.99 -11.04
N ASP A 168 -26.29 9.09 -11.29
CA ASP A 168 -27.52 9.08 -12.09
C ASP A 168 -27.27 9.06 -13.61
N ASP A 169 -26.09 9.50 -14.08
CA ASP A 169 -25.76 9.63 -15.50
C ASP A 169 -25.22 8.33 -16.16
N GLN A 170 -24.88 7.28 -15.39
CA GLN A 170 -24.26 6.06 -15.93
C GLN A 170 -25.17 4.84 -15.80
N GLN A 171 -25.81 4.47 -16.90
CA GLN A 171 -26.74 3.33 -16.97
C GLN A 171 -26.04 1.96 -17.15
N ASP A 172 -24.70 1.91 -17.26
CA ASP A 172 -23.98 0.67 -17.62
C ASP A 172 -22.60 0.48 -16.95
N SER A 173 -22.17 1.37 -16.04
CA SER A 173 -20.94 1.19 -15.27
C SER A 173 -21.17 1.53 -13.80
N SER A 174 -20.73 0.63 -12.91
CA SER A 174 -20.78 0.87 -11.47
C SER A 174 -20.00 2.15 -11.13
N PRO A 175 -20.64 3.20 -10.58
CA PRO A 175 -19.97 4.47 -10.33
C PRO A 175 -18.95 4.28 -9.21
N VAL A 176 -17.68 4.56 -9.48
CA VAL A 176 -16.60 4.49 -8.49
C VAL A 176 -16.19 5.91 -8.12
N VAL A 177 -16.25 6.22 -6.82
CA VAL A 177 -15.87 7.51 -6.25
C VAL A 177 -14.57 7.34 -5.47
N GLU A 178 -13.58 8.18 -5.75
CA GLU A 178 -12.35 8.23 -4.96
C GLU A 178 -12.47 9.28 -3.85
N LEU A 179 -12.12 8.89 -2.63
CA LEU A 179 -12.13 9.77 -1.46
C LEU A 179 -10.94 9.53 -0.55
N ASP A 180 -10.47 10.61 0.09
CA ASP A 180 -9.39 10.60 1.06
C ASP A 180 -9.97 10.77 2.46
N LEU A 181 -9.72 9.79 3.34
CA LEU A 181 -10.09 9.81 4.75
C LEU A 181 -8.90 10.27 5.59
N SER A 182 -9.08 11.36 6.33
CA SER A 182 -8.04 11.99 7.14
C SER A 182 -8.48 12.20 8.58
N ILE A 183 -7.52 12.21 9.51
CA ILE A 183 -7.71 12.53 10.92
C ILE A 183 -7.08 13.89 11.24
N CYS A 184 -7.84 14.77 11.88
CA CYS A 184 -7.42 16.12 12.21
C CYS A 184 -7.52 16.36 13.71
N TYR A 185 -6.60 17.15 14.26
CA TYR A 185 -6.67 17.58 15.65
C TYR A 185 -7.91 18.47 15.88
N CYS A 186 -8.56 18.30 17.03
CA CYS A 186 -9.58 19.24 17.48
C CYS A 186 -9.56 19.40 19.00
N GLU A 187 -9.84 20.61 19.47
CA GLU A 187 -10.03 20.89 20.89
C GLU A 187 -11.51 20.82 21.23
N GLN A 188 -11.85 19.97 22.19
CA GLN A 188 -13.21 19.81 22.67
C GLN A 188 -13.33 20.47 24.04
N PRO A 189 -14.17 21.50 24.18
CA PRO A 189 -14.46 22.06 25.49
C PRO A 189 -15.22 21.02 26.32
N THR A 190 -14.74 20.77 27.54
CA THR A 190 -15.34 19.80 28.47
C THR A 190 -15.71 20.48 29.78
N TYR A 191 -16.64 19.88 30.52
CA TYR A 191 -17.08 20.35 31.83
C TYR A 191 -17.55 21.82 31.83
N PRO A 192 -18.75 22.09 31.29
CA PRO A 192 -19.34 23.43 31.38
C PRO A 192 -19.48 23.82 32.85
N SER A 193 -19.02 25.02 33.18
CA SER A 193 -19.07 25.56 34.54
C SER A 193 -19.66 26.96 34.52
N ARG A 194 -20.29 27.33 35.63
CA ARG A 194 -20.79 28.69 35.82
C ARG A 194 -19.77 29.49 36.63
N PRO A 195 -19.28 30.64 36.14
CA PRO A 195 -18.36 31.47 36.91
C PRO A 195 -19.02 31.94 38.21
N VAL A 196 -18.32 31.80 39.33
CA VAL A 196 -18.82 32.15 40.68
C VAL A 196 -18.71 33.67 40.94
N ILE A 197 -17.74 34.33 40.31
CA ILE A 197 -17.49 35.77 40.42
C ILE A 197 -17.34 36.33 38.99
N THR A 198 -18.14 37.32 38.64
CA THR A 198 -18.04 38.07 37.39
C THR A 198 -17.49 39.46 37.69
N ASN A 199 -16.61 39.99 36.83
CA ASN A 199 -16.25 41.41 36.91
C ASN A 199 -17.55 42.24 36.76
N THR A 200 -17.77 43.14 37.71
CA THR A 200 -18.92 44.04 37.78
C THR A 200 -18.93 44.96 36.55
N CYS A 201 -19.66 44.54 35.52
CA CYS A 201 -20.28 45.31 34.41
C CYS A 201 -20.53 44.44 33.15
N ASP A 202 -20.01 43.21 33.08
CA ASP A 202 -20.21 42.33 31.91
C ASP A 202 -21.41 41.39 32.07
N ALA A 203 -22.10 41.15 30.94
CA ALA A 203 -23.20 40.20 30.87
C ALA A 203 -22.72 38.78 31.26
N ILE A 204 -23.49 38.11 32.11
CA ILE A 204 -23.17 36.75 32.60
C ILE A 204 -23.14 35.80 31.40
N ALA A 205 -21.94 35.36 31.00
CA ALA A 205 -21.81 34.21 30.13
C ALA A 205 -22.40 33.00 30.87
N ASN A 206 -23.54 32.49 30.38
CA ASN A 206 -24.31 31.43 31.06
C ASN A 206 -23.54 30.11 31.16
N CYS A 207 -22.51 29.91 30.33
CA CYS A 207 -21.71 28.69 30.29
C CYS A 207 -20.28 29.04 29.88
N VAL A 208 -19.30 28.74 30.75
CA VAL A 208 -17.87 28.86 30.46
C VAL A 208 -17.22 27.50 30.66
N TYR A 209 -16.49 27.03 29.67
CA TYR A 209 -15.78 25.75 29.74
C TYR A 209 -14.44 25.95 30.45
N GLY A 210 -14.29 25.30 31.61
CA GLY A 210 -13.08 25.41 32.43
C GLY A 210 -11.96 24.45 32.01
N ARG A 211 -12.23 23.50 31.11
CA ARG A 211 -11.29 22.46 30.69
C ARG A 211 -11.37 22.23 29.19
N THR A 212 -10.22 22.12 28.55
CA THR A 212 -10.10 21.69 27.15
C THR A 212 -9.58 20.26 27.13
N ARG A 213 -10.21 19.41 26.32
CA ARG A 213 -9.72 18.07 26.03
C ARG A 213 -9.20 18.06 24.59
N GLU A 214 -7.96 17.63 24.43
CA GLU A 214 -7.41 17.32 23.10
C GLU A 214 -8.10 16.08 22.54
N GLY A 215 -8.53 16.18 21.28
CA GLY A 215 -9.25 15.12 20.57
C GLY A 215 -8.96 15.16 19.09
N TYR A 216 -9.78 14.43 18.33
CA TYR A 216 -9.67 14.38 16.89
C TYR A 216 -11.04 14.48 16.25
N ARG A 217 -11.04 14.89 14.98
CA ARG A 217 -12.18 14.79 14.07
C ARG A 217 -11.74 14.07 12.80
N LEU A 218 -12.66 13.34 12.20
CA LEU A 218 -12.44 12.71 10.90
C LEU A 218 -12.96 13.65 9.81
N GLN A 219 -12.28 13.64 8.66
CA GLN A 219 -12.64 14.45 7.51
C GLN A 219 -12.51 13.62 6.25
N VAL A 220 -13.46 13.79 5.33
CA VAL A 220 -13.44 13.16 4.01
C VAL A 220 -13.29 14.25 2.94
N SER A 221 -12.39 14.01 1.99
CA SER A 221 -12.19 14.87 0.83
C SER A 221 -12.41 14.08 -0.45
N LEU A 222 -13.08 14.66 -1.45
CA LEU A 222 -13.16 14.13 -2.81
C LEU A 222 -11.95 14.55 -3.65
N THR A 223 -11.21 15.56 -3.20
CA THR A 223 -9.97 15.99 -3.84
C THR A 223 -8.82 15.21 -3.22
N PRO A 224 -8.02 14.47 -4.03
CA PRO A 224 -6.82 13.80 -3.56
C PRO A 224 -5.87 14.77 -2.87
N ALA A 225 -5.40 14.40 -1.68
CA ALA A 225 -4.36 15.13 -0.98
C ALA A 225 -3.05 15.04 -1.77
N THR A 226 -2.35 16.17 -1.85
CA THR A 226 -1.01 16.25 -2.40
C THR A 226 0.01 15.75 -1.35
N PRO A 227 0.98 14.90 -1.74
CA PRO A 227 2.07 14.53 -0.85
C PRO A 227 2.86 15.77 -0.42
N ASP A 228 3.38 15.74 0.82
CA ASP A 228 4.18 16.83 1.35
C ASP A 228 5.57 16.85 0.71
N LYS A 229 5.87 17.95 0.02
CA LYS A 229 7.13 18.19 -0.71
C LYS A 229 8.12 19.03 0.09
N ARG A 230 7.78 19.42 1.31
CA ARG A 230 8.67 20.26 2.13
C ARG A 230 9.91 19.49 2.53
N CYS A 231 11.07 20.13 2.37
CA CYS A 231 12.36 19.57 2.76
C CYS A 231 12.62 19.72 4.26
N ASP A 232 12.05 20.75 4.89
CA ASP A 232 12.13 21.01 6.33
C ASP A 232 10.73 21.21 6.94
N PRO A 233 10.01 20.12 7.29
CA PRO A 233 8.68 20.22 7.88
C PRO A 233 8.69 20.74 9.33
N CYS A 234 9.85 20.94 9.96
CA CYS A 234 9.95 21.54 11.30
C CYS A 234 9.74 23.06 11.24
N CYS A 235 10.34 23.71 10.24
CA CYS A 235 10.38 25.17 10.13
C CYS A 235 9.34 25.73 9.15
N GLU A 236 8.91 24.94 8.16
CA GLU A 236 7.94 25.39 7.15
C GLU A 236 6.50 25.12 7.60
N PRO A 237 5.55 26.04 7.34
CA PRO A 237 4.13 25.80 7.62
C PRO A 237 3.56 24.70 6.70
N CYS A 238 2.59 23.93 7.18
CA CYS A 238 1.89 22.91 6.39
C CYS A 238 0.60 23.49 5.78
N GLU A 239 0.22 23.00 4.60
CA GLU A 239 -1.05 23.36 3.94
C GLU A 239 -2.27 22.75 4.63
N SER A 240 -2.11 21.52 5.14
CA SER A 240 -3.17 20.78 5.84
C SER A 240 -2.66 20.23 7.16
N GLU A 241 -3.47 20.46 8.20
CA GLU A 241 -3.24 19.96 9.56
C GLU A 241 -3.66 18.50 9.74
N CYS A 242 -4.35 17.92 8.76
CA CYS A 242 -4.90 16.57 8.86
C CYS A 242 -3.92 15.53 8.32
N VAL A 243 -3.82 14.39 8.99
CA VAL A 243 -3.02 13.24 8.57
C VAL A 243 -3.90 12.30 7.74
N LEU A 244 -3.45 11.98 6.51
CA LEU A 244 -4.14 11.07 5.61
C LEU A 244 -4.02 9.62 6.11
N LEU A 245 -5.17 8.94 6.26
CA LEU A 245 -5.24 7.57 6.76
C LEU A 245 -5.49 6.55 5.65
N ALA A 246 -6.32 6.86 4.67
CA ALA A 246 -6.60 5.95 3.56
C ALA A 246 -7.18 6.71 2.38
N ARG A 247 -6.94 6.17 1.19
CA ARG A 247 -7.70 6.48 -0.02
C ARG A 247 -8.69 5.34 -0.25
N ILE A 248 -9.97 5.67 -0.43
CA ILE A 248 -11.04 4.69 -0.58
C ILE A 248 -11.67 4.89 -1.95
N ARG A 249 -11.66 3.83 -2.76
CA ARG A 249 -12.33 3.76 -4.06
C ARG A 249 -13.66 3.08 -3.87
N TRP A 250 -14.69 3.87 -3.61
CA TRP A 250 -15.97 3.39 -3.12
C TRP A 250 -17.03 3.40 -4.21
N ASN A 251 -17.76 2.30 -4.36
CA ASN A 251 -19.02 2.27 -5.12
C ASN A 251 -20.19 2.57 -4.18
N PRO A 252 -20.93 3.69 -4.36
CA PRO A 252 -22.04 4.08 -3.48
C PRO A 252 -23.13 3.04 -3.27
N HIS A 253 -23.27 2.08 -4.18
CA HIS A 253 -24.27 1.01 -4.13
C HIS A 253 -23.76 -0.30 -3.49
N ALA A 254 -22.46 -0.38 -3.15
CA ALA A 254 -21.84 -1.58 -2.61
C ALA A 254 -21.12 -1.29 -1.28
N PRO A 255 -21.02 -2.28 -0.38
CA PRO A 255 -20.18 -2.16 0.81
C PRO A 255 -18.71 -2.03 0.45
N ILE A 256 -17.99 -1.27 1.27
CA ILE A 256 -16.54 -1.10 1.15
C ILE A 256 -15.86 -2.40 1.53
N THR A 257 -15.06 -2.92 0.61
CA THR A 257 -14.24 -4.11 0.79
C THR A 257 -12.80 -3.73 1.13
N SER A 258 -12.00 -4.72 1.53
CA SER A 258 -10.55 -4.52 1.66
C SER A 258 -9.90 -4.09 0.35
N ASP A 259 -10.53 -4.38 -0.80
CA ASP A 259 -9.96 -4.05 -2.08
C ASP A 259 -10.09 -2.57 -2.47
N ASP A 260 -11.07 -1.91 -1.87
CA ASP A 260 -11.41 -0.51 -2.09
C ASP A 260 -10.51 0.42 -1.27
N ILE A 261 -9.88 -0.10 -0.22
CA ILE A 261 -9.07 0.66 0.74
C ILE A 261 -7.58 0.60 0.35
N ASP A 262 -7.03 1.75 -0.01
CA ASP A 262 -5.60 1.96 -0.24
C ASP A 262 -4.96 2.65 0.97
N LEU A 263 -4.08 1.92 1.65
CA LEU A 263 -3.29 2.42 2.78
C LEU A 263 -1.89 2.89 2.38
N GLY A 264 -1.49 2.71 1.11
CA GLY A 264 -0.19 3.13 0.58
C GLY A 264 0.00 4.65 0.55
N VAL A 265 -1.10 5.41 0.63
CA VAL A 265 -1.08 6.86 0.74
C VAL A 265 -0.66 7.38 2.13
N ARG A 266 -0.52 6.49 3.12
CA ARG A 266 -0.14 6.86 4.49
C ARG A 266 1.30 7.33 4.53
N ARG A 267 1.49 8.49 5.17
CA ARG A 267 2.81 8.92 5.62
C ARG A 267 3.15 8.26 6.95
N MET A 268 4.21 7.45 6.97
CA MET A 268 4.80 6.97 8.21
C MET A 268 5.53 8.10 8.94
N LEU A 269 5.55 8.07 10.27
CA LEU A 269 6.24 9.07 11.07
C LEU A 269 7.71 9.17 10.67
N ALA A 270 8.08 10.31 10.10
CA ALA A 270 9.46 10.63 9.78
C ALA A 270 9.63 12.15 9.64
N LEU A 271 10.84 12.61 9.97
CA LEU A 271 11.28 13.99 9.74
C LEU A 271 11.21 14.36 8.27
N TYR A 272 11.52 13.43 7.38
CA TYR A 272 11.41 13.60 5.95
C TYR A 272 10.95 12.28 5.36
N GLU A 273 10.16 12.35 4.30
CA GLU A 273 9.78 11.14 3.57
C GLU A 273 10.88 10.81 2.57
N THR A 274 11.55 9.69 2.83
CA THR A 274 12.66 9.16 2.02
C THR A 274 12.25 8.97 0.58
N THR A 275 13.07 9.42 -0.36
CA THR A 275 12.96 9.01 -1.76
C THR A 275 13.33 7.53 -1.89
N ARG A 276 12.50 6.74 -2.58
CA ARG A 276 12.62 5.29 -2.72
C ARG A 276 12.54 4.89 -4.19
N ILE A 277 13.08 3.73 -4.53
CA ILE A 277 12.86 3.08 -5.82
C ILE A 277 11.51 2.36 -5.75
N THR A 278 10.61 2.74 -6.65
CA THR A 278 9.24 2.21 -6.70
C THR A 278 9.06 1.11 -7.73
N GLY A 279 9.96 1.02 -8.71
CA GLY A 279 9.93 -0.04 -9.70
C GLY A 279 11.21 -0.13 -10.51
N ILE A 280 11.42 -1.33 -11.07
CA ILE A 280 12.58 -1.69 -11.90
C ILE A 280 12.11 -2.37 -13.20
N SER A 281 12.85 -2.28 -14.30
CA SER A 281 12.45 -2.92 -15.57
C SER A 281 12.61 -4.44 -15.61
N TRP A 282 13.36 -5.03 -14.68
CA TRP A 282 13.61 -6.47 -14.62
C TRP A 282 12.93 -7.12 -13.40
N LYS A 283 12.77 -8.43 -13.43
CA LYS A 283 12.32 -9.22 -12.28
C LYS A 283 13.54 -9.71 -11.51
N HIS A 284 13.63 -9.34 -10.22
CA HIS A 284 14.71 -9.77 -9.34
C HIS A 284 14.78 -11.29 -9.24
N GLY A 285 15.98 -11.86 -9.37
CA GLY A 285 16.22 -13.29 -9.25
C GLY A 285 15.66 -14.12 -10.40
N ALA A 286 15.05 -13.50 -11.42
CA ALA A 286 14.48 -14.22 -12.54
C ALA A 286 15.56 -14.79 -13.45
N THR A 287 15.19 -15.87 -14.14
CA THR A 287 16.01 -16.51 -15.16
C THR A 287 15.51 -16.09 -16.53
N TYR A 288 16.41 -15.53 -17.35
CA TYR A 288 16.11 -15.08 -18.70
C TYR A 288 16.88 -15.90 -19.73
N ALA A 289 16.27 -16.15 -20.88
CA ALA A 289 17.01 -16.68 -22.02
C ALA A 289 18.08 -15.65 -22.46
N PRO A 290 19.23 -16.06 -23.04
CA PRO A 290 20.29 -15.13 -23.45
C PRO A 290 19.81 -13.95 -24.32
N ALA A 291 18.87 -14.19 -25.23
CA ALA A 291 18.29 -13.12 -26.06
C ALA A 291 17.43 -12.13 -25.25
N GLN A 292 16.65 -12.63 -24.30
CA GLN A 292 15.84 -11.81 -23.40
C GLN A 292 16.72 -11.02 -22.43
N ALA A 293 17.76 -11.64 -21.87
CA ALA A 293 18.72 -10.98 -21.00
C ALA A 293 19.43 -9.82 -21.73
N LYS A 294 19.81 -10.03 -23.00
CA LYS A 294 20.34 -8.97 -23.86
C LYS A 294 19.33 -7.83 -24.06
N ALA A 295 18.05 -8.14 -24.23
CA ALA A 295 17.01 -7.12 -24.37
C ALA A 295 16.83 -6.31 -23.07
N VAL A 296 16.85 -6.98 -21.91
CA VAL A 296 16.78 -6.36 -20.58
C VAL A 296 17.97 -5.43 -20.34
N LEU A 297 19.19 -5.85 -20.71
CA LEU A 297 20.40 -5.04 -20.54
C LEU A 297 20.60 -3.95 -21.62
N GLY A 298 19.80 -3.95 -22.68
CA GLY A 298 19.90 -2.94 -23.74
C GLY A 298 20.92 -3.25 -24.86
N THR A 299 21.36 -4.51 -25.00
CA THR A 299 22.44 -4.90 -25.93
C THR A 299 21.95 -5.40 -27.30
N VAL A 300 20.65 -5.60 -27.51
CA VAL A 300 20.08 -6.09 -28.78
C VAL A 300 20.31 -5.08 -29.93
N ARG A 301 20.91 -5.57 -31.02
CA ARG A 301 21.13 -4.86 -32.29
C ARG A 301 20.71 -5.76 -33.46
N GLU A 302 19.43 -6.04 -33.61
CA GLU A 302 18.94 -6.66 -34.84
C GLU A 302 17.74 -5.87 -35.36
N GLN A 303 18.06 -4.87 -36.19
CA GLN A 303 17.13 -4.10 -37.03
C GLN A 303 16.05 -3.29 -36.29
N GLY A 304 16.42 -2.54 -35.26
CA GLY A 304 15.57 -1.55 -34.59
C GLY A 304 16.40 -0.63 -33.67
N PRO A 305 15.79 0.40 -33.06
CA PRO A 305 16.45 1.17 -31.99
C PRO A 305 16.84 0.22 -30.83
N ARG A 306 17.98 0.48 -30.18
CA ARG A 306 18.41 -0.26 -28.98
C ARG A 306 17.29 -0.22 -27.94
N SER A 307 17.04 -1.32 -27.22
CA SER A 307 16.19 -1.24 -26.02
C SER A 307 16.86 -0.32 -25.00
N ASP A 308 16.02 0.36 -24.22
CA ASP A 308 16.43 1.41 -23.29
C ASP A 308 17.24 0.91 -22.09
N GLY A 309 17.39 -0.42 -21.96
CA GLY A 309 18.18 -1.08 -20.92
C GLY A 309 17.43 -1.21 -19.59
N LEU A 310 18.20 -1.14 -18.50
CA LEU A 310 17.68 -1.19 -17.14
C LEU A 310 17.04 0.16 -16.80
N GLU A 311 15.76 0.16 -16.44
CA GLU A 311 15.04 1.36 -15.98
C GLU A 311 14.75 1.25 -14.49
N VAL A 312 14.91 2.37 -13.80
CA VAL A 312 14.67 2.51 -12.36
C VAL A 312 13.83 3.77 -12.15
N VAL A 313 12.71 3.62 -11.44
CA VAL A 313 11.76 4.71 -11.15
C VAL A 313 11.78 5.05 -9.68
N PHE A 314 11.76 6.34 -9.35
CA PHE A 314 11.78 6.85 -7.99
C PHE A 314 10.41 7.37 -7.54
N SER A 315 10.18 7.40 -6.23
CA SER A 315 8.97 7.98 -5.63
C SER A 315 8.95 9.52 -5.68
N LYS A 316 10.12 10.16 -5.69
CA LYS A 316 10.33 11.60 -5.82
C LYS A 316 11.42 11.88 -6.85
N GLN A 317 11.48 13.12 -7.31
CA GLN A 317 12.48 13.49 -8.31
C GLN A 317 13.89 13.58 -7.69
N VAL A 318 14.89 13.19 -8.47
CA VAL A 318 16.31 13.19 -8.09
C VAL A 318 17.15 14.01 -9.06
N TYR A 319 18.27 14.53 -8.59
CA TYR A 319 19.21 15.30 -9.39
C TYR A 319 19.95 14.40 -10.39
N ALA A 320 19.80 14.68 -11.68
CA ALA A 320 20.49 13.96 -12.74
C ALA A 320 22.02 14.12 -12.66
N GLU A 321 22.51 15.20 -12.06
CA GLU A 321 23.93 15.46 -11.80
C GLU A 321 24.53 14.46 -10.81
N THR A 322 23.73 13.85 -9.95
CA THR A 322 24.22 12.92 -8.93
C THR A 322 24.44 11.51 -9.48
N LEU A 323 23.83 11.21 -10.63
CA LEU A 323 24.04 9.98 -11.39
C LEU A 323 25.35 10.04 -12.18
N GLN A 324 26.46 9.95 -11.44
CA GLN A 324 27.82 9.93 -11.97
C GLN A 324 28.25 8.50 -12.36
N PRO A 325 29.33 8.35 -13.15
CA PRO A 325 29.97 7.05 -13.36
C PRO A 325 30.32 6.38 -12.02
N GLY A 326 30.04 5.09 -11.88
CA GLY A 326 30.25 4.29 -10.66
C GLY A 326 29.08 4.30 -9.66
N VAL A 327 28.02 5.08 -9.91
CA VAL A 327 26.77 4.97 -9.13
C VAL A 327 26.01 3.69 -9.49
N VAL A 328 26.05 3.30 -10.77
CA VAL A 328 25.49 2.04 -11.26
C VAL A 328 26.64 1.18 -11.76
N ASP A 329 26.76 -0.02 -11.20
CA ASP A 329 27.75 -1.03 -11.60
C ASP A 329 27.04 -2.32 -11.99
N LEU A 330 27.49 -2.91 -13.10
CA LEU A 330 27.04 -4.21 -13.58
C LEU A 330 28.22 -5.19 -13.50
N TRP A 331 28.02 -6.33 -12.83
CA TRP A 331 29.03 -7.38 -12.74
C TRP A 331 28.50 -8.68 -13.29
N ARG A 332 29.27 -9.32 -14.16
CA ARG A 332 28.98 -10.64 -14.69
C ARG A 332 29.78 -11.69 -13.93
N VAL A 333 29.10 -12.68 -13.39
CA VAL A 333 29.71 -13.89 -12.84
C VAL A 333 29.48 -15.02 -13.84
N GLN A 334 30.55 -15.50 -14.47
CA GLN A 334 30.48 -16.54 -15.50
C GLN A 334 30.19 -17.91 -14.90
N GLY A 335 29.19 -18.61 -15.43
CA GLY A 335 28.79 -19.94 -14.94
C GLY A 335 28.59 -21.01 -16.02
N GLY A 336 28.92 -20.72 -17.28
CA GLY A 336 28.74 -21.65 -18.41
C GLY A 336 29.67 -22.87 -18.41
N GLY A 337 29.61 -23.64 -19.50
CA GLY A 337 30.38 -24.88 -19.70
C GLY A 337 31.91 -24.72 -19.81
N GLY A 338 32.41 -23.48 -19.85
CA GLY A 338 33.83 -23.12 -19.92
C GLY A 338 34.38 -22.57 -18.59
N LEU A 339 34.86 -21.32 -18.60
CA LEU A 339 35.34 -20.62 -17.41
C LEU A 339 34.19 -20.44 -16.39
N ARG A 340 34.48 -20.72 -15.11
CA ARG A 340 33.52 -20.59 -14.00
C ARG A 340 34.08 -19.71 -12.90
N GLY A 341 33.23 -18.85 -12.34
CA GLY A 341 33.58 -18.00 -11.19
C GLY A 341 34.42 -16.77 -11.55
N VAL A 342 34.67 -16.50 -12.84
CA VAL A 342 35.25 -15.23 -13.29
C VAL A 342 34.22 -14.13 -13.11
N ILE A 343 34.62 -13.08 -12.40
CA ILE A 343 33.82 -11.88 -12.20
C ILE A 343 34.40 -10.78 -13.08
N SER A 344 33.63 -10.30 -14.06
CA SER A 344 34.01 -9.18 -14.92
C SER A 344 33.06 -8.02 -14.77
N HIS A 345 33.60 -6.80 -14.86
CA HIS A 345 32.81 -5.58 -14.91
C HIS A 345 32.20 -5.44 -16.31
N VAL A 346 30.90 -5.16 -16.38
CA VAL A 346 30.18 -4.90 -17.63
C VAL A 346 30.08 -3.39 -17.81
N GLU A 347 30.76 -2.86 -18.83
CA GLU A 347 30.73 -1.43 -19.13
C GLU A 347 29.33 -0.98 -19.56
N GLY A 348 28.85 0.13 -18.99
CA GLY A 348 27.55 0.68 -19.33
C GLY A 348 27.48 2.20 -19.21
N SER A 349 26.42 2.77 -19.78
CA SER A 349 26.17 4.21 -19.77
C SER A 349 24.70 4.54 -19.56
N TYR A 350 24.44 5.76 -19.08
CA TYR A 350 23.08 6.28 -18.95
C TYR A 350 22.49 6.62 -20.32
N VAL A 351 21.22 6.28 -20.52
CA VAL A 351 20.47 6.57 -21.75
C VAL A 351 19.62 7.82 -21.54
N ASP A 352 19.72 8.78 -22.46
CA ASP A 352 18.95 10.04 -22.50
C ASP A 352 18.93 10.84 -21.18
N LYS A 353 19.97 10.66 -20.34
CA LYS A 353 20.07 11.35 -19.06
C LYS A 353 20.44 12.82 -19.28
N PRO A 354 19.64 13.78 -18.80
CA PRO A 354 20.02 15.18 -18.89
C PRO A 354 21.30 15.45 -18.08
N GLY A 355 22.05 16.47 -18.52
CA GLY A 355 23.26 16.90 -17.82
C GLY A 355 22.96 17.53 -16.46
N THR A 356 21.78 18.17 -16.32
CA THR A 356 21.34 18.88 -15.11
C THR A 356 19.83 18.78 -14.92
N GLY A 357 19.36 18.99 -13.68
CA GLY A 357 17.95 19.08 -13.33
C GLY A 357 17.38 17.82 -12.69
N LEU A 358 16.07 17.86 -12.44
CA LEU A 358 15.35 16.82 -11.73
C LEU A 358 14.75 15.79 -12.68
N ILE A 359 14.90 14.51 -12.35
CA ILE A 359 14.35 13.37 -13.10
C ILE A 359 13.61 12.42 -12.15
N SER A 360 12.57 11.76 -12.62
CA SER A 360 11.83 10.75 -11.84
C SER A 360 12.29 9.32 -12.09
N ALA A 361 13.09 9.10 -13.13
CA ALA A 361 13.60 7.80 -13.52
C ALA A 361 14.92 7.95 -14.28
N PHE A 362 15.72 6.89 -14.31
CA PHE A 362 16.87 6.79 -15.20
C PHE A 362 16.90 5.45 -15.92
N LYS A 363 17.59 5.44 -17.05
CA LYS A 363 17.87 4.26 -17.87
C LYS A 363 19.37 4.03 -17.95
N TYR A 364 19.80 2.77 -17.83
CA TYR A 364 21.20 2.38 -17.86
C TYR A 364 21.39 1.16 -18.76
N ARG A 365 22.31 1.25 -19.70
CA ARG A 365 22.51 0.27 -20.76
C ARG A 365 23.91 -0.32 -20.70
N ASP A 366 24.00 -1.62 -20.95
CA ASP A 366 25.27 -2.32 -21.23
C ASP A 366 25.78 -1.94 -22.63
N ASP A 367 26.98 -1.37 -22.69
CA ASP A 367 27.66 -0.99 -23.93
C ASP A 367 28.81 -1.95 -24.30
N SER A 368 29.13 -2.93 -23.46
CA SER A 368 30.22 -3.88 -23.67
C SER A 368 30.02 -4.77 -24.91
N GLY A 369 28.76 -5.09 -25.24
CA GLY A 369 28.41 -6.00 -26.32
C GLY A 369 28.85 -7.45 -26.08
N GLU A 370 29.16 -7.82 -24.84
CA GLU A 370 29.59 -9.17 -24.49
C GLU A 370 28.49 -10.22 -24.75
N THR A 371 28.91 -11.44 -25.10
CA THR A 371 27.98 -12.57 -25.21
C THR A 371 27.64 -13.13 -23.83
N LEU A 372 26.35 -13.05 -23.48
CA LEU A 372 25.78 -13.74 -22.31
C LEU A 372 25.58 -15.21 -22.63
N ASN A 373 26.07 -16.09 -21.74
CA ASN A 373 25.95 -17.54 -21.87
C ASN A 373 24.98 -18.09 -20.82
N SER A 374 24.36 -19.23 -21.13
CA SER A 374 23.63 -20.02 -20.13
C SER A 374 24.53 -20.35 -18.93
N GLY A 375 24.03 -20.14 -17.71
CA GLY A 375 24.74 -20.26 -16.44
C GLY A 375 25.33 -18.94 -15.91
N ASP A 376 25.33 -17.86 -16.69
CA ASP A 376 25.82 -16.58 -16.22
C ASP A 376 24.85 -15.92 -15.23
N ARG A 377 25.41 -15.18 -14.27
CA ARG A 377 24.66 -14.32 -13.36
C ARG A 377 25.10 -12.87 -13.51
N ILE A 378 24.14 -11.98 -13.71
CA ILE A 378 24.38 -10.53 -13.75
C ILE A 378 23.97 -9.95 -12.40
N LEU A 379 24.93 -9.33 -11.72
CA LEU A 379 24.73 -8.57 -10.48
C LEU A 379 24.58 -7.10 -10.85
N ILE A 380 23.52 -6.48 -10.36
CA ILE A 380 23.17 -5.08 -10.58
C ILE A 380 23.31 -4.37 -9.24
N THR A 381 24.18 -3.37 -9.19
CA THR A 381 24.44 -2.58 -7.99
C THR A 381 24.15 -1.11 -8.28
N ILE A 382 23.25 -0.49 -7.51
CA ILE A 382 22.97 0.94 -7.59
C ILE A 382 23.27 1.55 -6.23
N ARG A 383 24.28 2.41 -6.17
CA ARG A 383 24.72 3.07 -4.93
C ARG A 383 23.79 4.25 -4.61
N ALA A 384 22.59 3.94 -4.16
CA ALA A 384 21.52 4.90 -3.88
C ALA A 384 21.94 6.03 -2.91
N GLY A 385 22.88 5.77 -2.00
CA GLY A 385 23.51 6.77 -1.14
C GLY A 385 24.20 7.94 -1.87
N PHE A 386 24.50 7.82 -3.15
CA PHE A 386 25.09 8.89 -3.97
C PHE A 386 24.04 9.63 -4.81
N ILE A 387 22.82 9.13 -4.91
CA ILE A 387 21.72 9.74 -5.67
C ILE A 387 20.96 10.65 -4.71
N LEU A 388 20.91 11.96 -5.00
CA LEU A 388 20.24 12.92 -4.13
C LEU A 388 18.91 13.38 -4.73
N ASP A 389 17.90 13.49 -3.88
CA ASP A 389 16.60 14.07 -4.22
C ASP A 389 16.60 15.60 -4.23
N GLU A 390 15.46 16.19 -4.57
CA GLU A 390 15.25 17.65 -4.58
C GLU A 390 15.57 18.36 -3.24
N CYS A 391 15.61 17.61 -2.13
CA CYS A 391 15.94 18.09 -0.79
C CYS A 391 17.39 17.79 -0.39
N CYS A 392 18.24 17.38 -1.34
CA CYS A 392 19.61 16.96 -1.12
C CYS A 392 19.74 15.79 -0.11
N LYS A 393 18.73 14.91 -0.05
CA LYS A 393 18.77 13.68 0.75
C LYS A 393 19.04 12.47 -0.15
N PRO A 394 19.79 11.47 0.34
CA PRO A 394 20.07 10.30 -0.47
C PRO A 394 18.83 9.42 -0.65
N VAL A 395 18.77 8.70 -1.77
CA VAL A 395 17.72 7.69 -2.01
C VAL A 395 17.91 6.51 -1.06
N ASP A 396 16.82 6.03 -0.45
CA ASP A 396 16.82 4.81 0.37
C ASP A 396 16.79 3.57 -0.55
N GLY A 397 17.94 2.95 -0.73
CA GLY A 397 18.19 1.93 -1.73
C GLY A 397 17.98 0.48 -1.26
N ILE A 398 17.65 0.21 0.00
CA ILE A 398 17.65 -1.18 0.49
C ILE A 398 16.60 -2.03 -0.24
N HIS A 399 17.02 -3.07 -0.96
CA HIS A 399 16.11 -3.93 -1.71
C HIS A 399 15.53 -5.06 -0.83
N VAL A 400 14.66 -4.72 0.13
CA VAL A 400 14.15 -5.65 1.13
C VAL A 400 13.44 -6.85 0.48
N GLY A 401 13.99 -8.05 0.69
CA GLY A 401 13.44 -9.31 0.20
C GLY A 401 13.49 -9.49 -1.33
N GLY A 402 14.10 -8.56 -2.08
CA GLY A 402 14.07 -8.61 -3.55
C GLY A 402 12.68 -8.33 -4.14
N LEU A 403 11.81 -7.63 -3.40
CA LEU A 403 10.38 -7.52 -3.70
C LEU A 403 9.99 -6.25 -4.45
N VAL A 404 10.92 -5.34 -4.79
CA VAL A 404 10.58 -4.15 -5.58
C VAL A 404 9.99 -4.61 -6.92
N PRO A 405 8.79 -4.13 -7.28
CA PRO A 405 8.02 -4.70 -8.37
C PRO A 405 8.67 -4.37 -9.71
N GLN A 406 8.50 -5.30 -10.66
CA GLN A 406 8.78 -5.02 -12.04
C GLN A 406 7.75 -4.02 -12.58
N LEU A 407 8.22 -2.99 -13.26
CA LEU A 407 7.40 -1.97 -13.90
C LEU A 407 6.40 -2.63 -14.88
N PRO A 408 5.10 -2.23 -14.86
CA PRO A 408 4.07 -2.84 -15.70
C PRO A 408 4.41 -2.87 -17.20
N ALA A 409 5.11 -1.86 -17.70
CA ALA A 409 5.53 -1.77 -19.10
C ALA A 409 6.48 -2.89 -19.55
N TYR A 410 7.12 -3.60 -18.62
CA TYR A 410 8.10 -4.66 -18.88
C TYR A 410 7.61 -6.05 -18.46
N GLN A 411 6.38 -6.14 -17.95
CA GLN A 411 5.73 -7.42 -17.70
C GLN A 411 5.33 -7.99 -19.06
N GLN A 412 5.95 -9.10 -19.48
CA GLN A 412 5.48 -9.81 -20.67
C GLN A 412 4.07 -10.33 -20.39
N ASP A 413 3.18 -10.28 -21.39
CA ASP A 413 1.81 -10.81 -21.28
C ASP A 413 1.85 -12.20 -20.63
N LYS A 414 0.99 -12.41 -19.62
CA LYS A 414 0.95 -13.57 -18.73
C LYS A 414 0.65 -14.89 -19.45
N GLU A 415 1.55 -15.36 -20.30
CA GLU A 415 1.52 -16.72 -20.81
C GLU A 415 2.58 -17.52 -20.07
N GLN A 416 2.07 -18.38 -19.17
CA GLN A 416 2.78 -19.40 -18.39
C GLN A 416 3.47 -18.84 -17.13
N GLU A 417 2.65 -18.51 -16.12
CA GLU A 417 3.05 -18.75 -14.73
C GLU A 417 3.27 -20.28 -14.61
N GLU A 418 4.49 -20.75 -14.88
CA GLU A 418 4.90 -22.08 -14.47
C GLU A 418 4.74 -22.16 -12.94
N GLU A 419 3.78 -22.98 -12.51
CA GLU A 419 3.55 -23.42 -11.14
C GLU A 419 4.81 -24.13 -10.59
N SER A 420 5.89 -23.40 -10.23
CA SER A 420 6.98 -24.05 -9.46
C SER A 420 7.94 -23.15 -8.68
N GLU A 421 7.77 -21.82 -8.62
CA GLU A 421 8.56 -21.03 -7.68
C GLU A 421 7.84 -20.95 -6.34
N SER A 422 8.43 -21.55 -5.30
CA SER A 422 7.97 -21.42 -3.92
C SER A 422 7.99 -19.93 -3.54
N VAL A 423 6.82 -19.30 -3.55
CA VAL A 423 6.67 -17.91 -3.15
C VAL A 423 7.21 -17.76 -1.73
N PRO A 424 8.24 -16.93 -1.50
CA PRO A 424 8.82 -16.81 -0.17
C PRO A 424 7.76 -16.33 0.83
N PRO A 425 7.84 -16.75 2.11
CA PRO A 425 6.98 -16.18 3.13
C PRO A 425 7.14 -14.66 3.09
N CYS A 426 6.01 -13.93 3.12
CA CYS A 426 5.92 -12.47 2.98
C CYS A 426 5.95 -11.87 1.57
N ALA A 427 6.04 -12.64 0.47
CA ALA A 427 5.97 -12.04 -0.88
C ALA A 427 4.63 -11.34 -1.15
N LYS A 428 3.54 -11.95 -0.65
CA LYS A 428 2.24 -11.30 -0.49
C LYS A 428 2.27 -10.64 0.88
N ARG A 429 2.36 -9.29 0.96
CA ARG A 429 2.14 -8.59 2.24
C ARG A 429 0.78 -9.03 2.78
N PRO A 430 0.59 -9.14 4.12
CA PRO A 430 -0.76 -9.15 4.69
C PRO A 430 -1.54 -7.97 4.11
N ALA A 431 -2.86 -8.12 3.92
CA ALA A 431 -3.81 -7.38 3.07
C ALA A 431 -3.78 -5.83 3.04
N TYR A 432 -2.80 -5.19 3.68
CA TYR A 432 -2.45 -3.78 3.59
C TYR A 432 -1.68 -3.50 2.30
N LYS A 433 -2.43 -3.06 1.29
CA LYS A 433 -2.01 -2.71 -0.08
C LYS A 433 -1.00 -1.56 -0.12
N VAL A 434 0.26 -1.81 0.20
CA VAL A 434 1.36 -0.90 -0.16
C VAL A 434 2.25 -1.63 -1.14
N PRO A 435 2.46 -1.09 -2.37
CA PRO A 435 3.43 -1.64 -3.29
C PRO A 435 4.79 -1.77 -2.60
N TRP A 436 5.49 -2.87 -2.86
CA TRP A 436 6.87 -2.98 -2.42
C TRP A 436 7.69 -1.85 -3.03
N THR A 437 8.52 -1.22 -2.21
CA THR A 437 9.45 -0.16 -2.61
C THR A 437 10.80 -0.47 -1.96
N SER A 438 11.87 0.12 -2.46
CA SER A 438 13.14 0.04 -1.76
C SER A 438 13.05 0.80 -0.44
N GLY A 439 13.86 0.37 0.51
CA GLY A 439 14.16 1.09 1.71
C GLY A 439 13.55 0.54 2.98
N ASN A 440 14.12 0.99 4.09
CA ASN A 440 13.68 0.66 5.45
C ASN A 440 13.34 1.92 6.28
N GLY A 441 13.28 3.09 5.62
CA GLY A 441 12.99 4.38 6.27
C GLY A 441 14.24 5.18 6.63
N VAL A 442 15.43 4.73 6.24
CA VAL A 442 16.69 5.45 6.45
C VAL A 442 17.34 5.72 5.09
N PRO A 443 17.51 6.99 4.68
CA PRO A 443 18.18 7.37 3.44
C PRO A 443 19.55 6.73 3.22
N GLY A 444 19.82 6.38 1.98
CA GLY A 444 21.10 5.86 1.52
C GLY A 444 21.10 4.35 1.34
N SER A 445 22.23 3.72 1.63
CA SER A 445 22.51 2.32 1.28
C SER A 445 22.68 2.07 -0.23
N THR A 446 22.80 0.79 -0.57
CA THR A 446 22.96 0.28 -1.93
C THR A 446 21.75 -0.58 -2.28
N PHE A 447 21.24 -0.42 -3.49
CA PHE A 447 20.26 -1.30 -4.08
C PHE A 447 21.00 -2.40 -4.83
N GLU A 448 20.79 -3.64 -4.39
CA GLU A 448 21.40 -4.83 -4.98
C GLU A 448 20.31 -5.70 -5.59
N SER A 449 20.57 -6.20 -6.79
CA SER A 449 19.67 -7.09 -7.51
C SER A 449 20.46 -7.99 -8.45
N TRP A 450 19.87 -9.08 -8.91
CA TRP A 450 20.52 -9.96 -9.88
C TRP A 450 19.50 -10.64 -10.79
N ILE A 451 20.00 -11.12 -11.92
CA ILE A 451 19.28 -11.99 -12.85
C ILE A 451 20.17 -13.16 -13.24
N PHE A 452 19.56 -14.28 -13.59
CA PHE A 452 20.23 -15.45 -14.13
C PHE A 452 19.99 -15.55 -15.63
N VAL A 453 20.96 -16.12 -16.34
CA VAL A 453 20.85 -16.44 -17.77
C VAL A 453 20.81 -17.96 -17.90
N SER A 454 19.78 -18.53 -18.53
CA SER A 454 19.68 -19.98 -18.76
C SER A 454 19.31 -20.33 -20.19
#